data_AF-A0A1Q7TIH6-F1
#
_entry.id   AF-A0A1Q7TIH6-F1
#
_cell.length_a   1.000
_cell.length_b   1.000
_cell.length_c   1.000
_cell.angle_alpha   90.00
_cell.angle_beta   90.00
_cell.angle_gamma   90.00
#
_symmetry.space_group_name_H-M   'P 1'
#
loop_
_entity.id
_entity.type
_entity.pdbx_description
1 polymer ?
#
loop_
_entity_poly.entity_id
_entity_poly.type
_entity_poly.pdbx_seq_one_letter_code
_entity_poly.pdbx_strand_id
1 'polypeptide(L)'
;MRDLGCSEVLLLTTCNRVEIYAAAGANIANEEIAESLRINDEPSSKNDLEAFYRKENAECARHLFRVAAGLDSMVVGETEILGQAKRAYADARASGNAGPLLHRLCQRAFRAAKQVRSKTQITRGPVSVGSVAVDLAEKIFGNLRGRKVLVLGAGETSAKTLRALASRGVSDLRVSNRTPARAEELANELEGIAVPFATWLEQCREIDILISSTAAETHLLTPPLLVPVLRDRADRPLFIIDIAVPRDVSPEVNEFDGVYLYDIDSLQEIASESHELRRQQIAAAEAIIDEHVADFQKHLGLSQSGTRPTKECPTRVSGELRASEL
;
A
#
# COMPACT_ATOMS: atom_id res chain seq x y z
N MET A 1 12.50 10.01 23.27
CA MET A 1 12.26 8.55 23.38
C MET A 1 13.34 7.78 24.16
N ARG A 2 14.63 7.79 23.78
CA ARG A 2 15.69 7.12 24.58
C ARG A 2 15.83 7.75 25.97
N ASP A 3 15.75 9.09 26.03
CA ASP A 3 15.79 9.83 27.30
C ASP A 3 14.57 9.57 28.20
N LEU A 4 13.49 9.04 27.62
CA LEU A 4 12.28 8.59 28.34
C LEU A 4 12.39 7.13 28.82
N GLY A 5 13.54 6.47 28.64
CA GLY A 5 13.76 5.09 29.10
C GLY A 5 13.34 4.00 28.10
N CYS A 6 13.12 4.33 26.83
CA CYS A 6 12.94 3.32 25.78
C CYS A 6 14.29 2.70 25.40
N SER A 7 14.42 1.38 25.55
CA SER A 7 15.63 0.62 25.17
C SER A 7 15.71 0.37 23.67
N GLU A 8 14.57 0.30 23.00
CA GLU A 8 14.47 0.06 21.55
C GLU A 8 13.35 0.94 20.96
N VAL A 9 13.54 1.48 19.76
CA VAL A 9 12.56 2.35 19.08
C VAL A 9 12.57 2.10 17.57
N LEU A 10 11.39 2.03 16.97
CA LEU A 10 11.15 1.96 15.54
C LEU A 10 10.05 2.94 15.14
N LEU A 11 10.29 3.71 14.09
CA LEU A 11 9.36 4.67 13.52
C LEU A 11 8.85 4.13 12.17
N LEU A 12 7.53 4.01 12.02
CA LEU A 12 6.87 3.67 10.76
C LEU A 12 6.07 4.87 10.28
N THR A 13 6.51 5.47 9.19
CA THR A 13 5.83 6.60 8.53
C THR A 13 5.34 6.18 7.16
N THR A 14 4.08 6.50 6.87
CA THR A 14 3.43 6.28 5.58
C THR A 14 2.58 7.52 5.26
N CYS A 15 1.87 7.52 4.12
CA CYS A 15 0.90 8.57 3.81
C CYS A 15 -0.30 8.62 4.78
N ASN A 16 -0.62 7.52 5.46
CA ASN A 16 -1.85 7.37 6.25
C ASN A 16 -1.61 7.14 7.75
N ARG A 17 -0.36 6.98 8.19
CA ARG A 17 -0.02 6.71 9.59
C ARG A 17 1.41 7.11 9.92
N VAL A 18 1.59 7.55 11.16
CA VAL A 18 2.87 7.72 11.85
C VAL A 18 2.77 6.90 13.13
N GLU A 19 3.61 5.89 13.27
CA GLU A 19 3.55 4.96 14.39
C GLU A 19 4.92 4.76 15.00
N ILE A 20 4.94 4.61 16.32
CA ILE A 20 6.16 4.35 17.06
C ILE A 20 6.00 3.07 17.84
N TYR A 21 6.93 2.18 17.61
CA TYR A 21 7.06 0.93 18.32
C TYR A 21 8.27 1.04 19.23
N ALA A 22 8.03 1.01 20.54
CA ALA A 22 9.08 1.12 21.52
C ALA A 22 9.06 -0.04 22.50
N ALA A 23 10.24 -0.46 22.95
CA ALA A 23 10.41 -1.30 24.12
C ALA A 23 10.87 -0.41 25.27
N ALA A 24 10.10 -0.38 26.36
CA ALA A 24 10.41 0.38 27.55
C ALA A 24 10.39 -0.54 28.78
N GLY A 25 11.31 -0.32 29.72
CA GLY A 25 11.37 -1.06 30.98
C GLY A 25 10.37 -0.57 32.03
N ALA A 26 9.87 0.65 31.86
CA ALA A 26 8.86 1.27 32.71
C ALA A 26 7.69 1.78 31.87
N ASN A 27 6.54 1.97 32.50
CA ASN A 27 5.40 2.61 31.86
C ASN A 27 5.66 4.11 31.70
N ILE A 28 5.73 4.60 30.46
CA ILE A 28 5.96 6.01 30.12
C ILE A 28 4.59 6.68 29.95
N ALA A 29 4.40 7.90 30.44
CA ALA A 29 3.12 8.59 30.29
C ALA A 29 2.86 9.00 28.82
N ASN A 30 1.58 9.09 28.42
CA ASN A 30 1.23 9.47 27.04
C ASN A 30 1.70 10.89 26.73
N GLU A 31 1.62 11.77 27.70
CA GLU A 31 2.02 13.17 27.65
C GLU A 31 3.52 13.29 27.33
N GLU A 32 4.36 12.48 28.00
CA GLU A 32 5.81 12.47 27.79
C GLU A 32 6.18 11.97 26.39
N ILE A 33 5.48 10.95 25.89
CA ILE A 33 5.66 10.45 24.52
C ILE A 33 5.24 11.51 23.51
N ALA A 34 4.06 12.11 23.69
CA ALA A 34 3.54 13.15 22.81
C ALA A 34 4.46 14.39 22.79
N GLU A 35 5.00 14.78 23.93
CA GLU A 35 5.95 15.89 24.06
C GLU A 35 7.25 15.59 23.30
N SER A 36 7.77 14.36 23.40
CA SER A 36 8.99 13.96 22.69
C SER A 36 8.86 13.85 21.18
N LEU A 37 7.64 13.91 20.65
CA LEU A 37 7.35 13.86 19.20
C LEU A 37 7.13 15.22 18.57
N ARG A 38 7.25 16.28 19.37
CA ARG A 38 7.09 17.64 18.89
C ARG A 38 8.34 18.11 18.20
N ILE A 39 8.11 18.83 17.12
CA ILE A 39 9.14 19.53 16.36
C ILE A 39 9.25 21.00 16.82
N ASN A 40 8.27 21.50 17.60
CA ASN A 40 8.17 22.89 18.07
C ASN A 40 7.92 22.97 19.61
N ASP A 41 8.43 24.02 20.27
CA ASP A 41 8.46 24.23 21.73
C ASP A 41 7.13 24.69 22.39
N GLU A 42 5.96 24.59 21.73
CA GLU A 42 4.69 25.02 22.35
C GLU A 42 4.06 23.94 23.25
N PRO A 43 3.51 24.29 24.43
CA PRO A 43 2.90 23.33 25.36
C PRO A 43 1.62 22.66 24.80
N SER A 44 1.32 21.45 25.25
CA SER A 44 0.23 20.63 24.68
C SER A 44 -1.14 21.09 25.08
N SER A 45 -2.01 21.30 24.08
CA SER A 45 -3.43 21.44 24.32
C SER A 45 -4.04 20.06 24.57
N LYS A 46 -5.12 19.98 25.35
CA LYS A 46 -5.85 18.71 25.56
C LYS A 46 -6.33 18.07 24.24
N ASN A 47 -6.55 18.88 23.20
CA ASN A 47 -6.99 18.41 21.89
C ASN A 47 -5.89 17.67 21.12
N ASP A 48 -4.61 17.95 21.38
CA ASP A 48 -3.49 17.27 20.71
C ASP A 48 -3.38 15.80 21.12
N LEU A 49 -3.79 15.47 22.36
CA LEU A 49 -3.73 14.11 22.91
C LEU A 49 -4.86 13.21 22.41
N GLU A 50 -5.99 13.78 21.97
CA GLU A 50 -7.11 13.01 21.41
C GLU A 50 -6.78 12.37 20.05
N ALA A 51 -5.75 12.88 19.36
CA ALA A 51 -5.27 12.33 18.08
C ALA A 51 -4.34 11.11 18.23
N PHE A 52 -3.84 10.83 19.44
CA PHE A 52 -2.95 9.71 19.70
C PHE A 52 -3.72 8.47 20.15
N TYR A 53 -3.37 7.32 19.58
CA TYR A 53 -3.79 6.03 20.12
C TYR A 53 -2.57 5.30 20.69
N ARG A 54 -2.82 4.50 21.74
CA ARG A 54 -1.79 3.68 22.38
C ARG A 54 -2.23 2.23 22.42
N LYS A 55 -1.30 1.34 22.07
CA LYS A 55 -1.47 -0.11 22.17
C LYS A 55 -0.27 -0.70 22.88
N GLU A 56 -0.51 -1.66 23.76
CA GLU A 56 0.52 -2.25 24.59
C GLU A 56 0.57 -3.76 24.41
N ASN A 57 1.75 -4.35 24.60
CA ASN A 57 1.94 -5.80 24.68
C ASN A 57 1.28 -6.55 23.50
N ALA A 58 0.26 -7.36 23.79
CA ALA A 58 -0.48 -8.16 22.82
C ALA A 58 -1.13 -7.30 21.74
N GLU A 59 -1.76 -6.19 22.12
CA GLU A 59 -2.46 -5.29 21.21
C GLU A 59 -1.48 -4.55 20.30
N CYS A 60 -0.29 -4.20 20.83
CA CYS A 60 0.80 -3.64 20.01
C CYS A 60 1.29 -4.65 18.97
N ALA A 61 1.49 -5.91 19.38
CA ALA A 61 1.90 -6.97 18.47
C ALA A 61 0.82 -7.26 17.41
N ARG A 62 -0.44 -7.42 17.84
CA ARG A 62 -1.58 -7.64 16.94
C ARG A 62 -1.69 -6.51 15.92
N HIS A 63 -1.54 -5.27 16.36
CA HIS A 63 -1.59 -4.10 15.50
C HIS A 63 -0.53 -4.13 14.41
N LEU A 64 0.74 -4.30 14.77
CA LEU A 64 1.81 -4.37 13.76
C LEU A 64 1.60 -5.55 12.80
N PHE A 65 1.07 -6.68 13.28
CA PHE A 65 0.83 -7.85 12.43
C PHE A 65 -0.30 -7.58 11.44
N ARG A 66 -1.37 -6.88 11.87
CA ARG A 66 -2.45 -6.40 11.00
C ARG A 66 -1.96 -5.38 9.98
N VAL A 67 -1.17 -4.39 10.41
CA VAL A 67 -0.55 -3.38 9.53
C VAL A 67 0.34 -4.05 8.48
N ALA A 68 1.25 -4.94 8.90
CA ALA A 68 2.13 -5.66 7.98
C ALA A 68 1.37 -6.60 7.02
N ALA A 69 0.22 -7.13 7.44
CA ALA A 69 -0.67 -7.92 6.60
C ALA A 69 -1.57 -7.09 5.66
N GLY A 70 -1.59 -5.75 5.82
CA GLY A 70 -2.44 -4.85 5.04
C GLY A 70 -3.92 -4.87 5.45
N LEU A 71 -4.26 -5.37 6.64
CA LEU A 71 -5.64 -5.38 7.15
C LEU A 71 -6.05 -4.04 7.76
N ASP A 72 -5.07 -3.22 8.12
CA ASP A 72 -5.25 -1.86 8.61
C ASP A 72 -4.73 -0.86 7.56
N SER A 73 -5.16 -1.02 6.32
CA SER A 73 -4.82 -0.14 5.20
C SER A 73 -6.10 0.35 4.54
N MET A 74 -6.07 1.56 3.99
CA MET A 74 -7.21 2.13 3.24
C MET A 74 -7.65 1.19 2.10
N VAL A 75 -6.68 0.51 1.47
CA VAL A 75 -6.92 -0.64 0.59
C VAL A 75 -6.55 -1.93 1.33
N VAL A 76 -7.57 -2.65 1.80
CA VAL A 76 -7.36 -3.91 2.53
C VAL A 76 -6.64 -4.94 1.65
N GLY A 77 -5.53 -5.47 2.16
CA GLY A 77 -4.68 -6.44 1.47
C GLY A 77 -3.59 -5.83 0.57
N GLU A 78 -3.38 -4.51 0.63
CA GLU A 78 -2.29 -3.87 -0.13
C GLU A 78 -0.91 -4.45 0.23
N THR A 79 -0.02 -4.48 -0.76
CA THR A 79 1.29 -5.11 -0.56
C THR A 79 2.39 -4.14 -0.14
N GLU A 80 2.18 -2.84 -0.33
CA GLU A 80 3.17 -1.78 -0.15
C GLU A 80 3.56 -1.58 1.31
N ILE A 81 2.58 -1.59 2.23
CA ILE A 81 2.79 -1.37 3.66
C ILE A 81 3.79 -2.36 4.28
N LEU A 82 3.81 -3.62 3.81
CA LEU A 82 4.82 -4.60 4.24
C LEU A 82 6.24 -4.17 3.84
N GLY A 83 6.40 -3.60 2.65
CA GLY A 83 7.67 -3.07 2.16
C GLY A 83 8.13 -1.86 2.97
N GLN A 84 7.20 -0.95 3.29
CA GLN A 84 7.45 0.20 4.17
C GLN A 84 7.86 -0.24 5.58
N ALA A 85 7.13 -1.19 6.19
CA ALA A 85 7.47 -1.75 7.50
C ALA A 85 8.85 -2.45 7.52
N LYS A 86 9.23 -3.13 6.43
CA LYS A 86 10.58 -3.73 6.30
C LYS A 86 11.68 -2.68 6.22
N ARG A 87 11.45 -1.57 5.50
CA ARG A 87 12.40 -0.44 5.43
C ARG A 87 12.57 0.21 6.80
N ALA A 88 11.47 0.58 7.46
CA ALA A 88 11.47 1.12 8.81
C ALA A 88 12.28 0.26 9.80
N TYR A 89 12.08 -1.07 9.75
CA TYR A 89 12.87 -2.01 10.55
C TYR A 89 14.35 -2.06 10.17
N ALA A 90 14.68 -2.05 8.87
CA ALA A 90 16.06 -2.04 8.41
C ALA A 90 16.80 -0.77 8.87
N ASP A 91 16.16 0.39 8.78
CA ASP A 91 16.70 1.69 9.18
C ASP A 91 16.92 1.76 10.70
N ALA A 92 15.94 1.29 11.48
CA ALA A 92 16.04 1.20 12.93
C ALA A 92 17.17 0.26 13.37
N ARG A 93 17.38 -0.85 12.65
CA ARG A 93 18.48 -1.79 12.92
C ARG A 93 19.84 -1.21 12.56
N ALA A 94 19.96 -0.54 11.41
CA ALA A 94 21.21 0.09 10.97
C ALA A 94 21.66 1.18 11.96
N SER A 95 20.70 1.91 12.54
CA SER A 95 20.94 2.95 13.55
C SER A 95 21.11 2.42 14.98
N GLY A 96 21.11 1.09 15.19
CA GLY A 96 21.22 0.49 16.53
C GLY A 96 20.04 0.78 17.47
N ASN A 97 18.89 1.18 16.92
CA ASN A 97 17.65 1.47 17.65
C ASN A 97 16.72 0.25 17.77
N ALA A 98 16.87 -0.75 16.90
CA ALA A 98 16.15 -2.02 17.01
C ALA A 98 17.02 -3.09 17.68
N GLY A 99 16.63 -3.49 18.90
CA GLY A 99 17.27 -4.56 19.65
C GLY A 99 16.53 -5.90 19.51
N PRO A 100 16.79 -6.87 20.41
CA PRO A 100 16.22 -8.20 20.33
C PRO A 100 14.68 -8.23 20.37
N LEU A 101 14.02 -7.30 21.06
CA LEU A 101 12.56 -7.31 21.20
C LEU A 101 11.87 -6.86 19.91
N LEU A 102 12.22 -5.69 19.39
CA LEU A 102 11.70 -5.17 18.13
C LEU A 102 12.13 -6.06 16.96
N HIS A 103 13.34 -6.63 16.99
CA HIS A 103 13.74 -7.63 16.00
C HIS A 103 12.76 -8.80 15.94
N ARG A 104 12.49 -9.45 17.08
CA ARG A 104 11.55 -10.59 17.13
C ARG A 104 10.14 -10.19 16.70
N LEU A 105 9.67 -9.03 17.17
CA LEU A 105 8.36 -8.48 16.82
C LEU A 105 8.21 -8.31 15.30
N CYS A 106 9.14 -7.59 14.66
CA CYS A 106 9.11 -7.36 13.22
C CYS A 106 9.25 -8.67 12.42
N GLN A 107 10.15 -9.58 12.81
CA GLN A 107 10.29 -10.86 12.12
C GLN A 107 9.02 -11.70 12.21
N ARG A 108 8.31 -11.68 13.34
CA ARG A 108 7.03 -12.38 13.49
C ARG A 108 5.94 -11.69 12.64
N ALA A 109 5.89 -10.37 12.62
CA ALA A 109 4.97 -9.60 11.77
C ALA A 109 5.13 -9.96 10.29
N PHE A 110 6.37 -10.04 9.79
CA PHE A 110 6.64 -10.38 8.39
C PHE A 110 6.27 -11.83 8.04
N ARG A 111 6.43 -12.76 9.00
CA ARG A 111 5.97 -14.16 8.83
C ARG A 111 4.45 -14.24 8.82
N ALA A 112 3.78 -13.56 9.74
CA ALA A 112 2.32 -13.48 9.79
C ALA A 112 1.77 -12.91 8.48
N ALA A 113 2.31 -11.78 8.00
CA ALA A 113 1.94 -11.19 6.72
C ALA A 113 2.14 -12.17 5.54
N LYS A 114 3.27 -12.89 5.50
CA LYS A 114 3.52 -13.91 4.47
C LYS A 114 2.51 -15.08 4.55
N GLN A 115 2.18 -15.53 5.75
CA GLN A 115 1.23 -16.61 5.97
C GLN A 115 -0.19 -16.19 5.58
N VAL A 116 -0.64 -15.00 5.99
CA VAL A 116 -1.91 -14.41 5.57
C VAL A 116 -1.99 -14.39 4.04
N ARG A 117 -0.98 -13.84 3.35
CA ARG A 117 -0.97 -13.76 1.88
C ARG A 117 -1.00 -15.11 1.16
N SER A 118 -0.42 -16.15 1.77
CA SER A 118 -0.34 -17.48 1.14
C SER A 118 -1.54 -18.36 1.45
N LYS A 119 -2.18 -18.17 2.61
CA LYS A 119 -3.30 -18.99 3.08
C LYS A 119 -4.66 -18.33 2.90
N THR A 120 -4.72 -17.02 2.67
CA THR A 120 -5.98 -16.31 2.40
C THR A 120 -5.98 -15.71 1.01
N GLN A 121 -7.17 -15.41 0.54
CA GLN A 121 -7.41 -14.66 -0.69
C GLN A 121 -7.56 -13.17 -0.41
N ILE A 122 -7.04 -12.65 0.72
CA ILE A 122 -7.21 -11.25 1.09
C ILE A 122 -6.63 -10.28 0.04
N THR A 123 -5.59 -10.72 -0.67
CA THR A 123 -4.95 -10.00 -1.78
C THR A 123 -5.50 -10.36 -3.16
N ARG A 124 -6.47 -11.28 -3.25
CA ARG A 124 -7.08 -11.72 -4.52
C ARG A 124 -8.47 -11.09 -4.70
N GLY A 125 -8.85 -10.92 -5.96
CA GLY A 125 -10.07 -10.22 -6.36
C GLY A 125 -9.83 -8.71 -6.44
N PRO A 126 -10.65 -7.99 -7.23
CA PRO A 126 -10.43 -6.59 -7.44
C PRO A 126 -10.75 -5.80 -6.15
N VAL A 127 -9.80 -4.98 -5.72
CA VAL A 127 -9.81 -4.22 -4.45
C VAL A 127 -9.86 -2.72 -4.66
N SER A 128 -9.67 -2.30 -5.90
CA SER A 128 -9.62 -0.94 -6.35
C SER A 128 -10.25 -0.84 -7.73
N VAL A 129 -10.70 0.36 -8.08
CA VAL A 129 -11.20 0.71 -9.41
C VAL A 129 -10.25 0.19 -10.50
N GLY A 130 -8.93 0.36 -10.31
CA GLY A 130 -7.92 -0.11 -11.26
C GLY A 130 -7.87 -1.63 -11.43
N SER A 131 -8.03 -2.40 -10.35
CA SER A 131 -8.08 -3.86 -10.44
C SER A 131 -9.39 -4.39 -11.05
N VAL A 132 -10.53 -3.75 -10.76
CA VAL A 132 -11.81 -4.08 -11.42
C VAL A 132 -11.69 -3.82 -12.92
N ALA A 133 -11.15 -2.66 -13.29
CA ALA A 133 -10.92 -2.29 -14.68
C ALA A 133 -10.05 -3.31 -15.43
N VAL A 134 -8.96 -3.79 -14.80
CA VAL A 134 -8.12 -4.85 -15.36
C VAL A 134 -8.89 -6.15 -15.57
N ASP A 135 -9.64 -6.61 -14.56
CA ASP A 135 -10.37 -7.86 -14.64
C ASP A 135 -11.51 -7.78 -15.68
N LEU A 136 -12.16 -6.62 -15.83
CA LEU A 136 -13.13 -6.37 -16.90
C LEU A 136 -12.45 -6.37 -18.28
N ALA A 137 -11.28 -5.74 -18.41
CA ALA A 137 -10.52 -5.77 -19.65
C ALA A 137 -10.13 -7.21 -20.05
N GLU A 138 -9.71 -8.05 -19.10
CA GLU A 138 -9.41 -9.46 -19.37
C GLU A 138 -10.66 -10.25 -19.80
N LYS A 139 -11.83 -9.96 -19.25
CA LYS A 139 -13.10 -10.56 -19.70
C LYS A 139 -13.46 -10.16 -21.13
N ILE A 140 -13.22 -8.90 -21.51
CA ILE A 140 -13.55 -8.37 -22.84
C ILE A 140 -12.54 -8.86 -23.90
N PHE A 141 -11.24 -8.81 -23.59
CA PHE A 141 -10.16 -9.02 -24.57
C PHE A 141 -9.44 -10.36 -24.44
N GLY A 142 -9.71 -11.13 -23.37
CA GLY A 142 -8.95 -12.32 -22.99
C GLY A 142 -7.57 -11.93 -22.47
N ASN A 143 -6.56 -12.03 -23.34
CA ASN A 143 -5.19 -11.63 -23.01
C ASN A 143 -4.98 -10.12 -23.30
N LEU A 144 -4.34 -9.42 -22.36
CA LEU A 144 -4.01 -7.99 -22.47
C LEU A 144 -2.68 -7.72 -23.17
N ARG A 145 -1.90 -8.76 -23.48
CA ARG A 145 -0.63 -8.61 -24.20
C ARG A 145 -0.85 -8.03 -25.59
N GLY A 146 -0.14 -6.94 -25.90
CA GLY A 146 -0.25 -6.24 -27.19
C GLY A 146 -1.47 -5.34 -27.32
N ARG A 147 -2.28 -5.19 -26.26
CA ARG A 147 -3.36 -4.20 -26.22
C ARG A 147 -2.79 -2.80 -26.07
N LYS A 148 -3.54 -1.83 -26.59
CA LYS A 148 -3.19 -0.41 -26.59
C LYS A 148 -4.10 0.35 -25.64
N VAL A 149 -3.51 1.11 -24.71
CA VAL A 149 -4.25 1.91 -23.71
C VAL A 149 -3.94 3.38 -23.90
N LEU A 150 -4.96 4.23 -23.88
CA LEU A 150 -4.81 5.68 -23.72
C LEU A 150 -5.41 6.13 -22.40
N VAL A 151 -4.68 6.98 -21.69
CA VAL A 151 -5.20 7.73 -20.55
C VAL A 151 -5.38 9.19 -20.92
N LEU A 152 -6.57 9.73 -20.65
CA LEU A 152 -6.88 11.16 -20.69
C LEU A 152 -6.86 11.71 -19.25
N GLY A 153 -5.91 12.59 -18.98
CA GLY A 153 -5.61 13.08 -17.64
C GLY A 153 -4.49 12.29 -16.96
N ALA A 154 -3.94 12.85 -15.89
CA ALA A 154 -2.89 12.23 -15.08
C ALA A 154 -3.26 12.31 -13.60
N GLY A 155 -4.48 11.89 -13.27
CA GLY A 155 -4.93 11.77 -11.90
C GLY A 155 -4.34 10.53 -11.23
N GLU A 156 -4.33 10.51 -9.90
CA GLU A 156 -3.78 9.39 -9.13
C GLU A 156 -4.48 8.07 -9.46
N THR A 157 -5.82 8.08 -9.60
CA THR A 157 -6.61 6.89 -9.90
C THR A 157 -6.38 6.37 -11.32
N SER A 158 -6.26 7.25 -12.32
CA SER A 158 -5.97 6.84 -13.69
C SER A 158 -4.54 6.32 -13.82
N ALA A 159 -3.56 6.92 -13.13
CA ALA A 159 -2.19 6.42 -13.07
C ALA A 159 -2.09 5.05 -12.39
N LYS A 160 -2.84 4.82 -11.30
CA LYS A 160 -2.93 3.49 -10.64
C LYS A 160 -3.56 2.45 -11.57
N THR A 161 -4.62 2.81 -12.28
CA THR A 161 -5.29 1.92 -13.24
C THR A 161 -4.37 1.56 -14.40
N LEU A 162 -3.65 2.55 -14.95
CA LEU A 162 -2.67 2.34 -16.01
C LEU A 162 -1.53 1.41 -15.56
N ARG A 163 -0.98 1.62 -14.35
CA ARG A 163 0.02 0.73 -13.74
C ARG A 163 -0.49 -0.70 -13.58
N ALA A 164 -1.75 -0.87 -13.18
CA ALA A 164 -2.36 -2.18 -13.05
C ALA A 164 -2.45 -2.90 -14.41
N LEU A 165 -2.87 -2.20 -15.47
CA LEU A 165 -2.89 -2.75 -16.84
C LEU A 165 -1.49 -3.10 -17.36
N ALA A 166 -0.51 -2.22 -17.14
CA ALA A 166 0.89 -2.47 -17.51
C ALA A 166 1.42 -3.75 -16.84
N SER A 167 1.12 -3.95 -15.55
CA SER A 167 1.52 -5.15 -14.81
C SER A 167 0.94 -6.47 -15.35
N ARG A 168 -0.15 -6.39 -16.13
CA ARG A 168 -0.79 -7.54 -16.81
C ARG A 168 -0.34 -7.71 -18.27
N GLY A 169 0.67 -6.96 -18.71
CA GLY A 169 1.33 -7.17 -20.01
C GLY A 169 0.86 -6.25 -21.14
N VAL A 170 0.07 -5.21 -20.84
CA VAL A 170 -0.15 -4.11 -21.79
C VAL A 170 1.18 -3.39 -22.03
N SER A 171 1.56 -3.21 -23.30
CA SER A 171 2.86 -2.65 -23.69
C SER A 171 2.79 -1.33 -24.44
N ASP A 172 1.64 -0.97 -25.03
CA ASP A 172 1.44 0.32 -25.70
C ASP A 172 0.60 1.21 -24.78
N LEU A 173 1.30 1.98 -23.94
CA LEU A 173 0.72 2.88 -22.95
C LEU A 173 0.85 4.31 -23.46
N ARG A 174 -0.29 4.97 -23.68
CA ARG A 174 -0.35 6.35 -24.17
C ARG A 174 -0.96 7.24 -23.10
N VAL A 175 -0.40 8.43 -22.91
CA VAL A 175 -0.88 9.39 -21.91
C VAL A 175 -1.11 10.74 -22.57
N SER A 176 -2.29 11.32 -22.37
CA SER A 176 -2.61 12.66 -22.84
C SER A 176 -3.14 13.52 -21.71
N ASN A 177 -2.69 14.77 -21.63
CA ASN A 177 -3.11 15.70 -20.60
C ASN A 177 -3.12 17.13 -21.15
N ARG A 178 -4.05 17.97 -20.68
CA ARG A 178 -4.09 19.41 -21.02
C ARG A 178 -2.78 20.12 -20.66
N THR A 179 -2.11 19.67 -19.59
CA THR A 179 -0.76 20.11 -19.23
C THR A 179 0.26 19.10 -19.78
N PRO A 180 1.02 19.41 -20.86
CA PRO A 180 1.91 18.46 -21.51
C PRO A 180 2.95 17.82 -20.58
N ALA A 181 3.54 18.63 -19.69
CA ALA A 181 4.53 18.16 -18.73
C ALA A 181 4.02 17.00 -17.84
N ARG A 182 2.74 17.00 -17.46
CA ARG A 182 2.14 15.90 -16.67
C ARG A 182 1.95 14.62 -17.48
N ALA A 183 1.66 14.74 -18.78
CA ALA A 183 1.58 13.58 -19.66
C ALA A 183 2.97 12.97 -19.88
N GLU A 184 3.98 13.81 -20.08
CA GLU A 184 5.38 13.39 -20.23
C GLU A 184 5.91 12.69 -18.98
N GLU A 185 5.65 13.25 -17.79
CA GLU A 185 6.06 12.66 -16.52
C GLU A 185 5.50 11.24 -16.32
N LEU A 186 4.17 11.08 -16.46
CA LEU A 186 3.52 9.77 -16.29
C LEU A 186 3.89 8.78 -17.42
N ALA A 187 4.04 9.25 -18.65
CA ALA A 187 4.50 8.41 -19.75
C ALA A 187 5.92 7.90 -19.51
N ASN A 188 6.84 8.76 -19.08
CA ASN A 188 8.23 8.39 -18.78
C ASN A 188 8.32 7.39 -17.63
N GLU A 189 7.49 7.55 -16.58
CA GLU A 189 7.43 6.60 -15.46
C GLU A 189 7.09 5.17 -15.91
N LEU A 190 6.27 5.03 -16.96
CA LEU A 190 5.70 3.76 -17.41
C LEU A 190 6.25 3.29 -18.76
N GLU A 191 7.34 3.89 -19.23
CA GLU A 191 7.92 3.61 -20.55
C GLU A 191 6.90 3.73 -21.70
N GLY A 192 5.94 4.66 -21.54
CA GLY A 192 4.86 4.94 -22.47
C GLY A 192 5.15 6.13 -23.39
N ILE A 193 4.10 6.57 -24.08
CA ILE A 193 4.14 7.64 -25.09
C ILE A 193 3.23 8.79 -24.66
N ALA A 194 3.77 9.99 -24.56
CA ALA A 194 2.98 11.20 -24.38
C ALA A 194 2.31 11.58 -25.72
N VAL A 195 0.99 11.76 -25.69
CA VAL A 195 0.17 12.17 -26.85
C VAL A 195 -0.37 13.59 -26.61
N PRO A 196 -0.18 14.52 -27.57
CA PRO A 196 -0.76 15.85 -27.48
C PRO A 196 -2.27 15.82 -27.25
N PHE A 197 -2.77 16.65 -26.33
CA PHE A 197 -4.20 16.72 -26.03
C PHE A 197 -5.05 17.14 -27.24
N ALA A 198 -4.49 17.84 -28.23
CA ALA A 198 -5.23 18.19 -29.43
C ALA A 198 -5.58 16.97 -30.32
N THR A 199 -4.82 15.87 -30.21
CA THR A 199 -4.90 14.72 -31.13
C THR A 199 -5.29 13.41 -30.44
N TRP A 200 -5.71 13.47 -29.16
CA TRP A 200 -6.07 12.26 -28.40
C TRP A 200 -7.22 11.48 -29.05
N LEU A 201 -8.19 12.18 -29.67
CA LEU A 201 -9.36 11.55 -30.29
C LEU A 201 -8.95 10.67 -31.48
N GLU A 202 -7.89 11.03 -32.20
CA GLU A 202 -7.38 10.25 -33.32
C GLU A 202 -6.82 8.90 -32.85
N GLN A 203 -6.24 8.87 -31.65
CA GLN A 203 -5.74 7.63 -31.04
C GLN A 203 -6.88 6.65 -30.76
N CYS A 204 -8.11 7.12 -30.58
CA CYS A 204 -9.28 6.29 -30.33
C CYS A 204 -9.59 5.33 -31.49
N ARG A 205 -9.00 5.52 -32.68
CA ARG A 205 -9.08 4.56 -33.80
C ARG A 205 -8.25 3.30 -33.56
N GLU A 206 -7.14 3.43 -32.83
CA GLU A 206 -6.18 2.35 -32.65
C GLU A 206 -6.20 1.73 -31.27
N ILE A 207 -6.54 2.47 -30.21
CA ILE A 207 -6.50 1.93 -28.86
C ILE A 207 -7.58 0.88 -28.63
N ASP A 208 -7.39 0.02 -27.65
CA ASP A 208 -8.41 -0.94 -27.21
C ASP A 208 -9.09 -0.46 -25.91
N ILE A 209 -8.36 0.28 -25.08
CA ILE A 209 -8.83 0.78 -23.78
C ILE A 209 -8.60 2.28 -23.66
N LEU A 210 -9.63 3.02 -23.26
CA LEU A 210 -9.59 4.44 -22.93
C LEU A 210 -9.86 4.63 -21.43
N ILE A 211 -8.97 5.29 -20.71
CA ILE A 211 -9.20 5.69 -19.31
C ILE A 211 -9.33 7.21 -19.27
N SER A 212 -10.45 7.73 -18.80
CA SER A 212 -10.67 9.16 -18.64
C SER A 212 -10.70 9.55 -17.18
N SER A 213 -10.00 10.62 -16.82
CA SER A 213 -9.94 11.16 -15.46
C SER A 213 -9.54 12.64 -15.52
N THR A 214 -10.25 13.43 -16.34
CA THR A 214 -10.01 14.87 -16.44
C THR A 214 -10.89 15.67 -15.47
N ALA A 215 -10.71 16.99 -15.47
CA ALA A 215 -11.54 17.94 -14.73
C ALA A 215 -12.40 18.77 -15.70
N ALA A 216 -12.84 18.17 -16.81
CA ALA A 216 -13.72 18.84 -17.76
C ALA A 216 -15.12 19.01 -17.17
N GLU A 217 -15.74 20.15 -17.43
CA GLU A 217 -17.13 20.42 -17.02
C GLU A 217 -18.15 19.85 -18.02
N THR A 218 -17.68 19.40 -19.18
CA THR A 218 -18.49 18.87 -20.28
C THR A 218 -17.91 17.55 -20.78
N HIS A 219 -18.77 16.73 -21.39
CA HIS A 219 -18.33 15.49 -22.03
C HIS A 219 -17.31 15.79 -23.15
N LEU A 220 -16.11 15.23 -23.00
CA LEU A 220 -15.04 15.24 -23.99
C LEU A 220 -15.30 14.23 -25.11
N LEU A 221 -15.92 13.08 -24.78
CA LEU A 221 -16.29 12.07 -25.76
C LEU A 221 -17.82 11.96 -25.83
N THR A 222 -18.36 12.25 -27.01
CA THR A 222 -19.80 12.26 -27.29
C THR A 222 -20.11 11.39 -28.51
N PRO A 223 -21.37 10.96 -28.70
CA PRO A 223 -21.75 10.15 -29.87
C PRO A 223 -21.32 10.75 -31.22
N PRO A 224 -21.49 12.06 -31.50
CA PRO A 224 -21.05 12.64 -32.77
C PRO A 224 -19.53 12.54 -33.01
N LEU A 225 -18.73 12.57 -31.94
CA LEU A 225 -17.27 12.42 -32.02
C LEU A 225 -16.84 10.96 -32.14
N LEU A 226 -17.57 10.04 -31.50
CA LEU A 226 -17.23 8.62 -31.47
C LEU A 226 -17.67 7.87 -32.73
N VAL A 227 -18.82 8.21 -33.33
CA VAL A 227 -19.34 7.52 -34.53
C VAL A 227 -18.33 7.44 -35.68
N PRO A 228 -17.62 8.51 -36.07
CA PRO A 228 -16.59 8.43 -37.10
C PRO A 228 -15.44 7.49 -36.72
N VAL A 229 -15.06 7.46 -35.43
CA VAL A 229 -13.99 6.59 -34.92
C VAL A 229 -14.41 5.12 -35.00
N LEU A 230 -15.65 4.79 -34.68
CA LEU A 230 -16.15 3.40 -34.71
C LEU A 230 -16.19 2.82 -36.14
N ARG A 231 -16.42 3.66 -37.16
CA ARG A 231 -16.39 3.21 -38.57
C ARG A 231 -15.02 2.66 -38.98
N ASP A 232 -13.96 3.16 -38.37
CA ASP A 232 -12.58 2.73 -38.62
C ASP A 232 -12.19 1.49 -37.77
N ARG A 233 -13.12 0.96 -36.94
CA ARG A 233 -12.88 -0.09 -35.93
C ARG A 233 -13.69 -1.36 -36.17
N ALA A 234 -13.73 -1.86 -37.41
CA ALA A 234 -14.45 -3.10 -37.73
C ALA A 234 -14.04 -4.26 -36.78
N ASP A 235 -15.01 -4.77 -36.03
CA ASP A 235 -14.89 -5.87 -35.04
C ASP A 235 -13.86 -5.65 -33.92
N ARG A 236 -13.51 -4.39 -33.61
CA ARG A 236 -12.54 -4.05 -32.56
C ARG A 236 -13.22 -3.32 -31.41
N PRO A 237 -13.52 -4.03 -30.30
CA PRO A 237 -14.20 -3.40 -29.18
C PRO A 237 -13.37 -2.27 -28.58
N LEU A 238 -14.06 -1.26 -28.05
CA LEU A 238 -13.47 -0.14 -27.33
C LEU A 238 -13.99 -0.18 -25.89
N PHE A 239 -13.09 -0.43 -24.94
CA PHE A 239 -13.40 -0.41 -23.52
C PHE A 239 -13.06 0.95 -22.93
N ILE A 240 -14.02 1.62 -22.33
CA ILE A 240 -13.91 2.98 -21.80
C ILE A 240 -14.16 2.94 -20.30
N ILE A 241 -13.22 3.51 -19.55
CA ILE A 241 -13.26 3.65 -18.10
C ILE A 241 -13.31 5.14 -17.78
N ASP A 242 -14.48 5.65 -17.41
CA ASP A 242 -14.68 7.06 -17.07
C ASP A 242 -14.63 7.27 -15.55
N ILE A 243 -13.49 7.75 -15.06
CA ILE A 243 -13.22 8.02 -13.64
C ILE A 243 -13.36 9.53 -13.34
N ALA A 244 -13.82 10.33 -14.30
CA ALA A 244 -13.96 11.77 -14.13
C ALA A 244 -15.24 12.15 -13.39
N VAL A 245 -15.16 13.21 -12.59
CA VAL A 245 -16.30 13.83 -11.90
C VAL A 245 -16.20 15.35 -12.05
N PRO A 246 -17.04 15.99 -12.88
CA PRO A 246 -18.09 15.44 -13.76
C PRO A 246 -17.57 14.47 -14.85
N ARG A 247 -18.45 13.66 -15.43
CA ARG A 247 -18.11 12.63 -16.43
C ARG A 247 -17.48 13.23 -17.69
N ASP A 248 -16.43 12.60 -18.19
CA ASP A 248 -15.78 12.98 -19.44
C ASP A 248 -16.49 12.36 -20.66
N VAL A 249 -17.26 11.29 -20.46
CA VAL A 249 -17.85 10.50 -21.53
C VAL A 249 -19.37 10.50 -21.41
N SER A 250 -20.04 10.85 -22.51
CA SER A 250 -21.50 10.80 -22.55
C SER A 250 -22.00 9.37 -22.34
N PRO A 251 -22.95 9.10 -21.44
CA PRO A 251 -23.50 7.74 -21.24
C PRO A 251 -24.07 7.09 -22.51
N GLU A 252 -24.58 7.90 -23.43
CA GLU A 252 -25.16 7.47 -24.72
C GLU A 252 -24.14 6.72 -25.60
N VAL A 253 -22.83 6.86 -25.37
CA VAL A 253 -21.85 6.10 -26.16
C VAL A 253 -21.90 4.60 -25.87
N ASN A 254 -22.47 4.19 -24.73
CA ASN A 254 -22.61 2.77 -24.38
C ASN A 254 -23.71 2.07 -25.18
N GLU A 255 -24.51 2.81 -25.96
CA GLU A 255 -25.53 2.25 -26.85
C GLU A 255 -24.94 1.69 -28.16
N PHE A 256 -23.67 2.01 -28.47
CA PHE A 256 -23.02 1.54 -29.68
C PHE A 256 -22.44 0.13 -29.52
N ASP A 257 -22.71 -0.74 -30.49
CA ASP A 257 -22.15 -2.08 -30.53
C ASP A 257 -20.61 -2.04 -30.50
N GLY A 258 -20.03 -2.88 -29.63
CA GLY A 258 -18.58 -2.96 -29.44
C GLY A 258 -18.01 -1.86 -28.55
N VAL A 259 -18.82 -0.98 -27.95
CA VAL A 259 -18.39 -0.02 -26.94
C VAL A 259 -18.80 -0.53 -25.56
N TYR A 260 -17.86 -0.52 -24.62
CA TYR A 260 -18.12 -0.87 -23.22
C TYR A 260 -17.71 0.30 -22.34
N LEU A 261 -18.68 1.07 -21.84
CA LEU A 261 -18.43 2.19 -20.93
C LEU A 261 -18.73 1.77 -19.49
N TYR A 262 -17.76 1.99 -18.61
CA TYR A 262 -17.91 1.86 -17.17
C TYR A 262 -17.48 3.14 -16.49
N ASP A 263 -18.32 3.66 -15.61
CA ASP A 263 -18.02 4.81 -14.77
C ASP A 263 -17.42 4.39 -13.42
N ILE A 264 -16.94 5.37 -12.66
CA ILE A 264 -16.36 5.13 -11.33
C ILE A 264 -17.33 4.42 -10.38
N ASP A 265 -18.62 4.76 -10.41
CA ASP A 265 -19.64 4.22 -9.52
C ASP A 265 -19.89 2.73 -9.82
N SER A 266 -20.04 2.36 -11.09
CA SER A 266 -20.19 0.98 -11.55
C SER A 266 -18.98 0.12 -11.18
N LEU A 267 -17.77 0.67 -11.32
CA LEU A 267 -16.55 -0.03 -10.92
C LEU A 267 -16.46 -0.19 -9.39
N GLN A 268 -16.95 0.78 -8.62
CA GLN A 268 -17.04 0.68 -7.16
C GLN A 268 -18.09 -0.35 -6.73
N GLU A 269 -19.24 -0.43 -7.38
CA GLU A 269 -20.26 -1.44 -7.11
C GLU A 269 -19.71 -2.85 -7.33
N ILE A 270 -19.01 -3.09 -8.45
CA ILE A 270 -18.37 -4.38 -8.73
C ILE A 270 -17.25 -4.68 -7.73
N ALA A 271 -16.48 -3.66 -7.32
CA ALA A 271 -15.51 -3.82 -6.24
C ALA A 271 -16.20 -4.18 -4.91
N SER A 272 -17.43 -3.71 -4.70
CA SER A 272 -18.17 -3.87 -3.46
C SER A 272 -18.84 -5.23 -3.31
N GLU A 273 -19.30 -5.87 -4.40
CA GLU A 273 -19.84 -7.24 -4.37
C GLU A 273 -18.79 -8.27 -3.88
N SER A 274 -17.50 -7.93 -3.98
CA SER A 274 -16.37 -8.68 -3.42
C SER A 274 -16.29 -8.63 -1.88
N HIS A 275 -17.06 -7.76 -1.20
CA HIS A 275 -16.94 -7.54 0.24
C HIS A 275 -17.34 -8.73 1.11
N GLU A 276 -18.35 -9.53 0.74
CA GLU A 276 -18.78 -10.69 1.55
C GLU A 276 -17.69 -11.77 1.57
N LEU A 277 -17.12 -12.07 0.40
CA LEU A 277 -15.96 -12.95 0.25
C LEU A 277 -14.77 -12.38 1.02
N ARG A 278 -14.54 -11.07 0.93
CA ARG A 278 -13.46 -10.40 1.67
C ARG A 278 -13.68 -10.44 3.19
N ARG A 279 -14.91 -10.30 3.70
CA ARG A 279 -15.21 -10.44 5.13
C ARG A 279 -14.78 -11.81 5.65
N GLN A 280 -15.04 -12.87 4.87
CA GLN A 280 -14.56 -14.21 5.19
C GLN A 280 -13.02 -14.30 5.16
N GLN A 281 -12.37 -13.66 4.18
CA GLN A 281 -10.89 -13.63 4.12
C GLN A 281 -10.25 -12.81 5.24
N ILE A 282 -10.88 -11.71 5.67
CA ILE A 282 -10.46 -10.91 6.82
C ILE A 282 -10.54 -11.78 8.08
N ALA A 283 -11.65 -12.47 8.31
CA ALA A 283 -11.79 -13.36 9.46
C ALA A 283 -10.71 -14.47 9.48
N ALA A 284 -10.42 -15.07 8.32
CA ALA A 284 -9.34 -16.05 8.18
C ALA A 284 -7.95 -15.43 8.45
N ALA A 285 -7.73 -14.19 8.02
CA ALA A 285 -6.47 -13.47 8.26
C ALA A 285 -6.30 -13.10 9.74
N GLU A 286 -7.36 -12.64 10.41
CA GLU A 286 -7.37 -12.38 11.85
C GLU A 286 -7.04 -13.64 12.65
N ALA A 287 -7.62 -14.79 12.30
CA ALA A 287 -7.31 -16.06 12.96
C ALA A 287 -5.81 -16.42 12.88
N ILE A 288 -5.21 -16.23 11.70
CA ILE A 288 -3.75 -16.42 11.51
C ILE A 288 -2.97 -15.42 12.39
N ILE A 289 -3.38 -14.16 12.44
CA ILE A 289 -2.71 -13.14 13.26
C ILE A 289 -2.79 -13.49 14.74
N ASP A 290 -3.95 -13.92 15.23
CA ASP A 290 -4.14 -14.31 16.62
C ASP A 290 -3.26 -15.50 17.02
N GLU A 291 -3.09 -16.51 16.14
CA GLU A 291 -2.10 -17.58 16.34
C GLU A 291 -0.67 -17.01 16.47
N HIS A 292 -0.30 -16.06 15.60
CA HIS A 292 1.02 -15.44 15.65
C HIS A 292 1.25 -14.60 16.90
N VAL A 293 0.22 -13.88 17.38
CA VAL A 293 0.24 -13.07 18.61
C VAL A 293 0.37 -13.96 19.84
N ALA A 294 -0.46 -15.01 19.95
CA ALA A 294 -0.41 -15.94 21.07
C ALA A 294 0.97 -16.59 21.21
N ASP A 295 1.56 -17.01 20.09
CA ASP A 295 2.92 -17.55 20.08
C ASP A 295 3.98 -16.51 20.46
N PHE A 296 3.83 -15.26 20.01
CA PHE A 296 4.74 -14.17 20.37
C PHE A 296 4.71 -13.88 21.88
N GLN A 297 3.50 -13.83 22.46
CA GLN A 297 3.32 -13.63 23.91
C GLN A 297 3.96 -14.76 24.73
N LYS A 298 3.80 -16.02 24.32
CA LYS A 298 4.45 -17.16 24.99
C LYS A 298 5.98 -17.00 25.03
N HIS A 299 6.59 -16.58 23.92
CA HIS A 299 8.03 -16.38 23.85
C HIS A 299 8.53 -15.18 24.67
N LEU A 300 7.71 -14.13 24.80
CA LEU A 300 7.98 -13.00 25.69
C LEU A 300 7.92 -13.43 27.17
N GLY A 301 6.89 -14.19 27.57
CA GLY A 301 6.74 -14.71 28.93
C GLY A 301 7.88 -15.62 29.37
N LEU A 302 8.36 -16.50 28.47
CA LEU A 302 9.53 -17.35 28.70
C LEU A 302 10.85 -16.56 28.79
N SER A 303 10.92 -15.37 28.17
CA SER A 303 12.10 -14.51 28.22
C SER A 303 12.16 -13.67 29.50
N GLN A 304 11.01 -13.34 30.12
CA GLN A 304 10.95 -12.61 31.40
C GLN A 304 11.14 -13.52 32.62
N SER A 305 10.83 -14.81 32.54
CA SER A 305 11.14 -15.78 33.61
C SER A 305 12.61 -16.23 33.63
N GLY A 306 13.42 -15.73 32.70
CA GLY A 306 14.82 -16.13 32.49
C GLY A 306 15.83 -15.06 32.88
N THR A 307 15.76 -14.51 34.09
CA THR A 307 16.90 -13.82 34.69
C THR A 307 18.02 -14.83 34.86
N ARG A 308 18.93 -14.94 33.88
CA ARG A 308 20.17 -15.71 34.05
C ARG A 308 20.94 -15.07 35.22
N PRO A 309 21.30 -15.81 36.29
CA PRO A 309 22.22 -15.28 37.27
C PRO A 309 23.52 -14.95 36.54
N THR A 310 23.97 -13.72 36.68
CA THR A 310 25.32 -13.29 36.29
C THR A 310 26.31 -14.27 36.92
N LYS A 311 26.97 -15.07 36.08
CA LYS A 311 28.13 -15.84 36.53
C LYS A 311 29.18 -14.83 37.00
N GLU A 312 29.36 -14.74 38.31
CA GLU A 312 30.53 -14.13 38.91
C GLU A 312 31.77 -14.74 38.25
N CYS A 313 32.63 -13.86 37.73
CA CYS A 313 33.93 -14.22 37.21
C CYS A 313 34.80 -14.64 38.40
N PRO A 314 35.31 -15.87 38.47
CA PRO A 314 36.13 -16.28 39.60
C PRO A 314 37.50 -15.58 39.50
N THR A 315 37.80 -14.85 40.57
CA THR A 315 39.11 -14.31 40.93
C THR A 315 40.22 -15.35 40.70
N ARG A 316 41.13 -15.08 39.78
CA ARG A 316 42.40 -15.80 39.70
C ARG A 316 43.36 -15.23 40.74
N VAL A 317 43.51 -15.94 41.85
CA VAL A 317 44.68 -15.89 42.72
C VAL A 317 45.61 -17.03 42.30
N SER A 318 46.73 -16.72 41.68
CA SER A 318 47.99 -17.49 41.63
C SER A 318 49.02 -16.53 41.01
N GLY A 319 50.18 -16.20 41.56
CA GLY A 319 51.11 -17.01 42.33
C GLY A 319 52.48 -16.82 41.65
N GLU A 320 53.37 -16.12 42.35
CA GLU A 320 54.84 -16.11 42.26
C GLU A 320 55.54 -16.55 40.95
N LEU A 321 56.28 -15.62 40.35
CA LEU A 321 57.55 -15.92 39.69
C LEU A 321 58.60 -14.95 40.21
N ARG A 322 59.53 -15.46 41.01
CA ARG A 322 60.80 -14.79 41.33
C ARG A 322 61.92 -15.41 40.51
N ALA A 323 62.83 -14.49 40.18
CA ALA A 323 64.29 -14.63 40.06
C ALA A 323 64.88 -14.79 38.65
N SER A 324 65.70 -13.77 38.35
CA SER A 324 67.05 -13.82 37.75
C SER A 324 67.20 -14.36 36.32
N GLU A 325 67.46 -13.45 35.38
CA GLU A 325 68.77 -13.26 34.71
C GLU A 325 68.64 -12.24 33.56
N LEU A 326 69.57 -11.27 33.56
CA LEU A 326 69.89 -10.22 32.57
C LEU A 326 68.97 -8.98 32.46
#